data_AF-A0A965NWB3-F1
#
_entry.id   AF-A0A965NWB3-F1
#
_cell.length_a   1.000
_cell.length_b   1.000
_cell.length_c   1.000
_cell.angle_alpha   90.00
_cell.angle_beta   90.00
_cell.angle_gamma   90.00
#
_symmetry.space_group_name_H-M   'P 1'
#
loop_
_entity.id
_entity.type
_entity.pdbx_description
1 polymer ?
#
loop_
_entity_poly.entity_id
_entity_poly.type
_entity_poly.pdbx_seq_one_letter_code
_entity_poly.pdbx_strand_id
1 'polypeptide(L)'
;MHDAEIPTIFSNVGLSKDAKGGSAMNWQPYLKASWELVMESEGKSQVFLDQELEAYLVHMMARNFRKTQFPPDIVCLEFSRAKTKDDYRDIGDSCLFVDAWDVKRARLVDRQYYEKMGQIAYARAAIATRPADELFDRIACHFGLLSRVLRVLKPGVPNYAL
;
A
#
# COMPACT_ATOMS: atom_id res chain seq x y z
N MET A 1 15.82 -13.11 -14.90
CA MET A 1 15.69 -14.21 -13.93
C MET A 1 16.45 -13.79 -12.67
N HIS A 2 15.80 -13.01 -11.82
CA HIS A 2 16.26 -12.65 -10.47
C HIS A 2 14.97 -12.46 -9.68
N ASP A 3 14.58 -13.51 -8.96
CA ASP A 3 13.47 -13.48 -8.03
C ASP A 3 13.85 -12.53 -6.89
N ALA A 4 13.19 -11.37 -6.86
CA ALA A 4 13.31 -10.46 -5.73
C ALA A 4 12.53 -11.08 -4.56
N GLU A 5 13.25 -11.80 -3.69
CA GLU A 5 12.73 -12.26 -2.41
C GLU A 5 12.17 -11.08 -1.62
N ILE A 6 10.90 -11.20 -1.24
CA ILE A 6 10.19 -10.25 -0.39
C ILE A 6 10.91 -10.21 0.96
N PRO A 7 11.25 -9.03 1.51
CA PRO A 7 12.06 -8.98 2.72
C PRO A 7 11.31 -9.52 3.94
N THR A 8 12.10 -10.15 4.81
CA THR A 8 11.81 -10.98 5.99
C THR A 8 11.08 -10.28 7.16
N ILE A 9 10.23 -9.27 6.94
CA ILE A 9 9.32 -8.78 8.00
C ILE A 9 8.24 -9.84 8.30
N PHE A 10 7.79 -10.55 7.27
CA PHE A 10 6.58 -11.37 7.33
C PHE A 10 6.73 -12.69 8.09
N SER A 11 7.95 -13.09 8.45
CA SER A 11 8.21 -14.30 9.25
C SER A 11 7.99 -14.08 10.76
N ASN A 12 8.09 -12.85 11.25
CA ASN A 12 7.99 -12.56 12.70
C ASN A 12 6.55 -12.42 13.21
N VAL A 13 5.55 -12.39 12.31
CA VAL A 13 4.13 -12.26 12.69
C VAL A 13 3.48 -13.64 12.94
N GLY A 14 4.22 -14.76 12.81
CA GLY A 14 3.71 -16.10 13.14
C GLY A 14 2.50 -16.54 12.31
N LEU A 15 2.26 -15.93 11.14
CA LEU A 15 1.12 -16.24 10.28
C LEU A 15 1.47 -17.46 9.40
N SER A 16 1.05 -18.65 9.85
CA SER A 16 1.17 -19.89 9.08
C SER A 16 0.47 -19.78 7.72
N LYS A 17 1.15 -20.26 6.67
CA LYS A 17 0.59 -20.42 5.31
C LYS A 17 -0.41 -21.59 5.27
N ASP A 18 -1.53 -21.46 5.97
CA ASP A 18 -2.57 -22.50 5.95
C ASP A 18 -3.58 -22.15 4.86
N ALA A 19 -3.24 -22.49 3.62
CA ALA A 19 -4.14 -22.39 2.48
C ALA A 19 -4.57 -23.79 2.03
N LYS A 20 -5.54 -24.41 2.74
CA LYS A 20 -6.47 -25.39 2.17
C LYS A 20 -7.81 -25.36 2.91
N GLY A 21 -8.88 -25.03 2.18
CA GLY A 21 -10.26 -25.39 2.53
C GLY A 21 -11.14 -24.26 3.07
N GLY A 22 -12.03 -23.74 2.21
CA GLY A 22 -13.47 -23.55 2.44
C GLY A 22 -14.04 -23.05 3.77
N SER A 23 -13.29 -22.37 4.63
CA SER A 23 -13.82 -21.68 5.82
C SER A 23 -13.67 -20.18 5.65
N ALA A 24 -14.66 -19.40 6.09
CA ALA A 24 -14.59 -17.94 6.10
C ALA A 24 -13.30 -17.49 6.80
N MET A 25 -12.33 -17.07 6.00
CA MET A 25 -10.96 -16.82 6.45
C MET A 25 -10.97 -15.71 7.50
N ASN A 26 -10.43 -16.01 8.69
CA ASN A 26 -10.37 -15.04 9.78
C ASN A 26 -9.42 -13.89 9.40
N TRP A 27 -9.99 -12.73 9.08
CA TRP A 27 -9.25 -11.51 8.71
C TRP A 27 -8.63 -10.78 9.89
N GLN A 28 -9.11 -11.07 11.11
CA GLN A 28 -8.75 -10.35 12.33
C GLN A 28 -7.23 -10.29 12.59
N PRO A 29 -6.43 -11.37 12.35
CA PRO A 29 -4.98 -11.30 12.58
C PRO A 29 -4.28 -10.32 11.64
N TYR A 30 -4.65 -10.28 10.36
CA TYR A 30 -4.07 -9.36 9.37
C TYR A 30 -4.45 -7.92 9.67
N LEU A 31 -5.70 -7.69 10.09
CA LEU A 31 -6.17 -6.36 10.46
C LEU A 31 -5.46 -5.86 11.73
N LYS A 32 -5.32 -6.72 12.74
CA LYS A 32 -4.61 -6.40 13.98
C LYS A 32 -3.13 -6.06 13.71
N ALA A 33 -2.42 -6.91 12.98
CA ALA A 33 -1.03 -6.68 12.63
C ALA A 33 -0.85 -5.39 11.81
N SER A 34 -1.76 -5.12 10.87
CA SER A 34 -1.74 -3.88 10.08
C SER A 34 -1.94 -2.65 10.94
N TRP A 35 -2.88 -2.72 11.89
CA TRP A 35 -3.13 -1.64 12.84
C TRP A 35 -1.90 -1.36 13.72
N GLU A 36 -1.31 -2.40 14.32
CA GLU A 36 -0.10 -2.26 15.13
C GLU A 36 1.04 -1.59 14.35
N LEU A 37 1.25 -1.99 13.08
CA LEU A 37 2.27 -1.41 12.21
C LEU A 37 1.97 0.06 11.88
N VAL A 38 0.72 0.41 11.55
CA VAL A 38 0.34 1.80 11.25
C VAL A 38 0.54 2.67 12.50
N MET A 39 0.09 2.23 13.67
CA MET A 39 0.30 2.95 14.93
C MET A 39 1.77 3.17 15.26
N GLU A 40 2.60 2.13 15.10
CA GLU A 40 4.05 2.23 15.28
C GLU A 40 4.67 3.24 14.31
N SER A 41 4.17 3.28 13.06
CA SER A 41 4.64 4.17 12.02
C SER A 41 4.30 5.63 12.27
N GLU A 42 3.10 5.92 12.73
CA GLU A 42 2.70 7.27 13.13
C GLU A 42 3.57 7.75 14.29
N GLY A 43 3.77 6.91 15.30
CA GLY A 43 4.64 7.20 16.44
C GLY A 43 6.08 7.50 16.02
N LYS A 44 6.65 6.75 15.07
CA LYS A 44 8.02 6.98 14.59
C LYS A 44 8.13 8.15 13.61
N SER A 45 7.14 8.36 12.74
CA SER A 45 7.13 9.44 11.74
C SER A 45 6.72 10.79 12.32
N GLN A 46 6.11 10.80 13.52
CA GLN A 46 5.47 11.97 14.12
C GLN A 46 4.40 12.59 13.21
N VAL A 47 3.77 11.76 12.37
CA VAL A 47 2.63 12.12 11.52
C VAL A 47 1.44 11.32 12.00
N PHE A 48 0.40 12.02 12.42
CA PHE A 48 -0.84 11.41 12.88
C PHE A 48 -1.91 11.64 11.81
N LEU A 49 -2.41 10.55 11.25
CA LEU A 49 -3.49 10.55 10.29
C LEU A 49 -4.82 10.78 11.03
N ASP A 50 -5.79 11.32 10.31
CA ASP A 50 -7.16 11.27 10.81
C ASP A 50 -7.71 9.84 10.76
N GLN A 51 -8.82 9.62 11.47
CA GLN A 51 -9.43 8.31 11.62
C GLN A 51 -9.76 7.61 10.29
N GLU A 52 -10.17 8.36 9.26
CA GLU A 52 -10.56 7.77 7.97
C GLU A 52 -9.33 7.34 7.16
N LEU A 53 -8.29 8.19 7.14
CA LEU A 53 -7.02 7.90 6.48
C LEU A 53 -6.26 6.76 7.17
N GLU A 54 -6.24 6.73 8.51
CA GLU A 54 -5.68 5.64 9.30
C GLU A 54 -6.41 4.33 9.00
N ALA A 55 -7.75 4.33 9.12
CA ALA A 55 -8.56 3.15 8.85
C ALA A 55 -8.33 2.64 7.42
N TYR A 56 -8.27 3.54 6.43
CA TYR A 56 -7.97 3.15 5.05
C TYR A 56 -6.60 2.47 4.95
N LEU A 57 -5.57 3.07 5.55
CA LEU A 57 -4.20 2.57 5.50
C LEU A 57 -4.07 1.18 6.13
N VAL A 58 -4.73 0.96 7.26
CA VAL A 58 -4.79 -0.34 7.96
C VAL A 58 -5.46 -1.40 7.09
N HIS A 59 -6.62 -1.09 6.48
CA HIS A 59 -7.31 -2.03 5.62
C HIS A 59 -6.53 -2.30 4.32
N MET A 60 -5.86 -1.29 3.78
CA MET A 60 -4.98 -1.42 2.62
C MET A 60 -3.82 -2.37 2.92
N MET A 61 -3.10 -2.15 4.02
CA MET A 61 -2.00 -3.02 4.47
C MET A 61 -2.47 -4.47 4.63
N ALA A 62 -3.60 -4.67 5.30
CA ALA A 62 -4.17 -5.98 5.50
C ALA A 62 -4.46 -6.66 4.16
N ARG A 63 -5.17 -5.98 3.23
CA ARG A 63 -5.50 -6.50 1.87
C ARG A 63 -4.27 -6.96 1.14
N ASN A 64 -3.17 -6.23 1.31
CA ASN A 64 -1.96 -6.38 0.53
C ASN A 64 -0.99 -7.43 1.11
N PHE A 65 -1.15 -7.86 2.36
CA PHE A 65 -0.49 -9.05 2.90
C PHE A 65 -0.81 -10.34 2.12
N ARG A 66 -1.91 -10.37 1.37
CA ARG A 66 -2.31 -11.52 0.55
C ARG A 66 -1.79 -11.47 -0.88
N LYS A 67 -1.34 -10.31 -1.37
CA LYS A 67 -0.92 -10.16 -2.77
C LYS A 67 0.55 -10.60 -2.88
N THR A 68 0.78 -11.68 -3.61
CA THR A 68 2.11 -12.23 -3.90
C THR A 68 2.84 -11.46 -5.01
N GLN A 69 2.12 -10.60 -5.76
CA GLN A 69 2.67 -9.85 -6.88
C GLN A 69 2.46 -8.35 -6.64
N PHE A 70 3.56 -7.65 -6.43
CA PHE A 70 3.63 -6.21 -6.23
C PHE A 70 4.90 -5.65 -6.87
N PRO A 71 4.84 -4.43 -7.43
CA PRO A 71 3.85 -3.89 -8.36
C PRO A 71 4.24 -4.22 -9.83
N PRO A 72 3.35 -4.00 -10.82
CA PRO A 72 3.69 -4.19 -12.24
C PRO A 72 4.68 -3.13 -12.74
N ASP A 73 5.52 -3.51 -13.72
CA ASP A 73 6.66 -2.69 -14.18
C ASP A 73 6.26 -1.33 -14.79
N ILE A 74 5.04 -1.20 -15.35
CA ILE A 74 4.60 0.02 -16.05
C ILE A 74 3.17 0.41 -15.62
N VAL A 75 3.07 1.33 -14.67
CA VAL A 75 1.80 1.87 -14.13
C VAL A 75 0.87 2.42 -15.21
N CYS A 76 1.40 3.10 -16.24
CA CYS A 76 0.59 3.65 -17.33
C CYS A 76 -0.21 2.60 -18.10
N LEU A 77 0.30 1.37 -18.25
CA LEU A 77 -0.43 0.30 -18.92
C LEU A 77 -1.64 -0.16 -18.11
N GLU A 78 -1.51 -0.20 -16.77
CA GLU A 78 -2.61 -0.55 -15.88
C GLU A 78 -3.74 0.49 -15.94
N PHE A 79 -3.41 1.79 -16.03
CA PHE A 79 -4.40 2.85 -16.24
C PHE A 79 -5.22 2.67 -17.52
N SER A 80 -4.63 2.16 -18.60
CA SER A 80 -5.37 1.92 -19.85
C SER A 80 -6.43 0.82 -19.72
N ARG A 81 -6.18 -0.13 -18.82
CA ARG A 81 -7.02 -1.30 -18.55
C ARG A 81 -8.08 -1.03 -17.49
N ALA A 82 -7.82 -0.11 -16.56
CA ALA A 82 -8.73 0.25 -15.48
C ALA A 82 -10.08 0.80 -16.01
N LYS A 83 -11.17 0.29 -15.45
CA LYS A 83 -12.55 0.73 -15.75
C LYS A 83 -13.36 1.02 -14.49
N THR A 84 -13.07 0.31 -13.42
CA THR A 84 -13.82 0.36 -12.17
C THR A 84 -13.09 1.16 -11.11
N LYS A 85 -13.84 1.58 -10.09
CA LYS A 85 -13.29 2.18 -8.87
C LYS A 85 -12.21 1.31 -8.23
N ASP A 86 -12.45 0.00 -8.14
CA ASP A 86 -11.50 -0.94 -7.54
C ASP A 86 -10.22 -1.08 -8.37
N ASP A 87 -10.29 -1.02 -9.71
CA ASP A 87 -9.10 -1.04 -10.57
C ASP A 87 -8.21 0.18 -10.27
N TYR A 88 -8.81 1.37 -10.20
CA TYR A 88 -8.08 2.60 -9.89
C TYR A 88 -7.54 2.61 -8.46
N ARG A 89 -8.31 2.10 -7.48
CA ARG A 89 -7.83 1.92 -6.11
C ARG A 89 -6.59 1.02 -6.07
N ASP A 90 -6.62 -0.11 -6.77
CA ASP A 90 -5.53 -1.08 -6.77
C ASP A 90 -4.25 -0.51 -7.40
N ILE A 91 -4.38 0.34 -8.42
CA ILE A 91 -3.26 1.12 -8.97
C ILE A 91 -2.72 2.12 -7.93
N GLY A 92 -3.60 2.84 -7.23
CA GLY A 92 -3.24 3.77 -6.16
C GLY A 92 -2.47 3.10 -5.03
N ASP A 93 -3.00 1.98 -4.52
CA ASP A 93 -2.37 1.17 -3.46
C ASP A 93 -0.97 0.69 -3.90
N SER A 94 -0.83 0.27 -5.17
CA SER A 94 0.46 -0.13 -5.73
C SER A 94 1.46 1.02 -5.78
N CYS A 95 1.03 2.19 -6.22
CA CYS A 95 1.88 3.39 -6.26
C CYS A 95 2.31 3.80 -4.85
N LEU A 96 1.41 3.69 -3.87
CA LEU A 96 1.68 4.03 -2.48
C LEU A 96 2.79 3.16 -1.89
N PHE A 97 2.80 1.86 -2.18
CA PHE A 97 3.91 0.98 -1.75
C PHE A 97 5.24 1.30 -2.42
N VAL A 98 5.25 1.55 -3.73
CA VAL A 98 6.51 1.88 -4.43
C VAL A 98 7.08 3.18 -3.88
N ASP A 99 6.23 4.18 -3.68
CA ASP A 99 6.68 5.47 -3.16
C ASP A 99 7.17 5.39 -1.70
N ALA A 100 6.49 4.59 -0.88
CA ALA A 100 6.85 4.42 0.53
C ALA A 100 8.13 3.59 0.72
N TRP A 101 8.22 2.40 0.11
CA TRP A 101 9.30 1.44 0.36
C TRP A 101 10.41 1.42 -0.68
N ASP A 102 10.25 2.18 -1.76
CA ASP A 102 11.21 2.25 -2.87
C ASP A 102 11.50 0.88 -3.51
N VAL A 103 10.48 0.03 -3.53
CA VAL A 103 10.56 -1.32 -4.10
C VAL A 103 10.28 -1.23 -5.60
N LYS A 104 11.17 -1.78 -6.44
CA LYS A 104 10.99 -1.89 -7.89
C LYS A 104 10.67 -0.55 -8.59
N ARG A 105 11.22 0.56 -8.08
CA ARG A 105 11.11 1.86 -8.75
C ARG A 105 11.72 1.76 -10.15
N ALA A 106 10.96 2.14 -11.18
CA ALA A 106 11.48 2.17 -12.54
C ALA A 106 12.71 3.10 -12.63
N ARG A 107 13.81 2.64 -13.23
CA ARG A 107 15.10 3.36 -13.23
C ARG A 107 15.08 4.73 -13.90
N LEU A 108 14.10 4.99 -14.78
CA LEU A 108 14.04 6.17 -15.64
C LEU A 108 12.91 7.14 -15.28
N VAL A 109 12.20 6.92 -14.17
CA VAL A 109 11.10 7.81 -13.77
C VAL A 109 11.56 8.81 -12.72
N ASP A 110 10.97 10.00 -12.76
CA ASP A 110 11.21 11.05 -11.76
C ASP A 110 10.88 10.56 -10.34
N ARG A 111 11.53 11.15 -9.34
CA ARG A 111 11.31 10.81 -7.92
C ARG A 111 9.84 10.89 -7.51
N GLN A 112 9.07 11.81 -8.09
CA GLN A 112 7.65 12.05 -7.78
C GLN A 112 6.70 11.22 -8.65
N TYR A 113 7.20 10.33 -9.52
CA TYR A 113 6.36 9.61 -10.48
C TYR A 113 5.26 8.79 -9.78
N TYR A 114 5.63 7.93 -8.83
CA TYR A 114 4.65 7.08 -8.14
C TYR A 114 3.71 7.88 -7.23
N GLU A 115 4.19 8.97 -6.64
CA GLU A 115 3.33 9.91 -5.93
C GLU A 115 2.25 10.50 -6.85
N LYS A 116 2.64 11.09 -7.98
CA LYS A 116 1.70 11.69 -8.94
C LYS A 116 0.74 10.67 -9.53
N MET A 117 1.25 9.50 -9.92
CA MET A 117 0.41 8.43 -10.48
C MET A 117 -0.57 7.90 -9.44
N GLY A 118 -0.15 7.77 -8.18
CA GLY A 118 -1.03 7.35 -7.09
C GLY A 118 -2.14 8.37 -6.78
N GLN A 119 -1.80 9.66 -6.75
CA GLN A 119 -2.77 10.75 -6.62
C GLN A 119 -3.81 10.71 -7.75
N ILE A 120 -3.36 10.56 -9.00
CA ILE A 120 -4.25 10.43 -10.16
C ILE A 120 -5.13 9.18 -10.04
N ALA A 121 -4.58 8.05 -9.59
CA ALA A 121 -5.31 6.80 -9.43
C ALA A 121 -6.45 6.97 -8.43
N TYR A 122 -6.18 7.52 -7.24
CA TYR A 122 -7.23 7.74 -6.25
C TYR A 122 -8.24 8.81 -6.69
N ALA A 123 -7.82 9.88 -7.36
CA ALA A 123 -8.75 10.85 -7.94
C ALA A 123 -9.69 10.20 -8.98
N ARG A 124 -9.17 9.27 -9.79
CA ARG A 124 -9.98 8.47 -10.73
C ARG A 124 -10.92 7.52 -10.01
N ALA A 125 -10.48 6.90 -8.91
CA ALA A 125 -11.33 6.05 -8.06
C ALA A 125 -12.48 6.85 -7.44
N ALA A 126 -12.22 8.09 -7.01
CA ALA A 126 -13.22 9.00 -6.45
C ALA A 126 -14.36 9.29 -7.44
N ILE A 127 -14.03 9.63 -8.69
CA ILE A 127 -15.02 10.00 -9.71
C ILE A 127 -15.61 8.80 -10.48
N ALA A 128 -15.14 7.58 -10.21
CA ALA A 128 -15.66 6.37 -10.85
C ALA A 128 -17.06 6.00 -10.34
N THR A 129 -17.50 6.58 -9.23
CA THR A 129 -18.87 6.44 -8.69
C THR A 129 -19.64 7.75 -8.80
N ARG A 130 -20.96 7.68 -8.69
CA ARG A 130 -21.85 8.85 -8.58
C ARG A 130 -22.78 8.66 -7.37
N PRO A 131 -22.71 9.52 -6.35
CA PRO A 131 -21.80 10.68 -6.20
C PRO A 131 -20.32 10.28 -6.12
N ALA A 132 -19.44 11.26 -6.26
CA ALA A 132 -18.00 11.04 -6.11
C ALA A 132 -17.70 10.57 -4.67
N ASP A 133 -16.73 9.67 -4.54
CA ASP A 133 -16.31 9.16 -3.25
C ASP A 133 -15.31 10.11 -2.57
N GLU A 134 -15.77 10.79 -1.52
CA GLU A 134 -15.01 11.78 -0.77
C GLU A 134 -13.77 11.21 -0.08
N LEU A 135 -13.81 9.93 0.34
CA LEU A 135 -12.65 9.29 0.96
C LEU A 135 -11.52 9.15 -0.05
N PHE A 136 -11.82 8.73 -1.28
CA PHE A 136 -10.79 8.61 -2.31
C PHE A 136 -10.23 9.95 -2.78
N ASP A 137 -11.05 11.00 -2.78
CA ASP A 137 -10.57 12.36 -3.04
C ASP A 137 -9.62 12.84 -1.93
N ARG A 138 -9.97 12.60 -0.66
CA ARG A 138 -9.09 12.88 0.49
C ARG A 138 -7.78 12.11 0.41
N ILE A 139 -7.83 10.81 0.09
CA ILE A 139 -6.63 9.97 -0.06
C ILE A 139 -5.74 10.50 -1.18
N ALA A 140 -6.32 10.91 -2.32
CA ALA A 140 -5.57 11.52 -3.40
C ALA A 140 -4.85 12.79 -2.92
N CYS A 141 -5.53 13.66 -2.17
CA CYS A 141 -4.92 14.89 -1.64
C CYS A 141 -3.84 14.63 -0.59
N HIS A 142 -4.01 13.61 0.25
CA HIS A 142 -3.12 13.30 1.38
C HIS A 142 -2.15 12.14 1.10
N PHE A 143 -1.98 11.74 -0.16
CA PHE A 143 -1.12 10.63 -0.57
C PHE A 143 0.29 10.71 0.03
N GLY A 144 0.90 11.90 -0.01
CA GLY A 144 2.25 12.12 0.51
C GLY A 144 2.37 11.89 2.02
N LEU A 145 1.30 12.12 2.80
CA LEU A 145 1.27 11.82 4.22
C LEU A 145 1.21 10.30 4.46
N LEU A 146 0.31 9.61 3.74
CA LEU A 146 0.19 8.15 3.81
C LEU A 146 1.52 7.47 3.45
N SER A 147 2.17 7.92 2.37
CA SER A 147 3.48 7.42 1.94
C SER A 147 4.54 7.63 3.00
N ARG A 148 4.55 8.79 3.68
CA ARG A 148 5.51 9.12 4.73
C ARG A 148 5.35 8.24 5.97
N VAL A 149 4.11 7.97 6.39
CA VAL A 149 3.82 7.05 7.49
C VAL A 149 4.37 5.66 7.12
N LEU A 150 3.99 5.12 5.95
CA LEU A 150 4.44 3.79 5.52
C LEU A 150 5.95 3.67 5.31
N ARG A 151 6.64 4.74 4.91
CA ARG A 151 8.08 4.73 4.64
C ARG A 151 8.90 4.26 5.83
N VAL A 152 8.41 4.50 7.05
CA VAL A 152 9.09 4.06 8.27
C VAL A 152 9.02 2.55 8.48
N LEU A 153 8.03 1.88 7.87
CA LEU A 153 7.91 0.42 7.86
C LEU A 153 8.83 -0.27 6.86
N LYS A 154 9.68 0.49 6.14
CA LYS A 154 10.52 -0.10 5.09
C LYS A 154 11.22 -1.35 5.63
N PRO A 155 10.95 -2.52 5.04
CA PRO A 155 11.62 -3.75 5.43
C PRO A 155 13.12 -3.56 5.43
N GLY A 156 13.70 -3.81 6.60
CA GLY A 156 15.10 -3.56 6.86
C GLY A 156 15.96 -4.16 5.76
N VAL A 157 16.72 -3.28 5.11
CA VAL A 157 18.16 -3.54 5.07
C VAL A 157 18.56 -3.68 6.54
N PRO A 158 18.97 -4.88 6.99
CA PRO A 158 19.30 -5.11 8.38
C PRO A 158 20.33 -4.08 8.84
N ASN A 159 20.01 -3.41 9.95
CA ASN A 159 20.87 -2.42 10.57
C ASN A 159 22.00 -3.15 11.31
N TYR A 160 23.00 -3.60 10.57
CA TYR A 160 24.32 -3.88 11.11
C TYR A 160 25.28 -2.80 10.62
N ALA A 161 25.95 -2.15 11.58
CA ALA A 161 26.89 -1.03 11.49
C ALA A 161 26.25 0.37 11.50
N LEU A 162 26.24 1.00 12.68
CA LEU A 162 27.38 1.81 13.16
C LEU A 162 27.55 1.66 14.68
#